data_AF-A0A7C6QW20-F1
#
_entry.id   AF-A0A7C6QW20-F1
#
_cell.length_a   1.000
_cell.length_b   1.000
_cell.length_c   1.000
_cell.angle_alpha   90.00
_cell.angle_beta   90.00
_cell.angle_gamma   90.00
#
_symmetry.space_group_name_H-M   'P 1'
#
loop_
_entity.id
_entity.type
_entity.pdbx_description
1 polymer ?
#
loop_
_entity_poly.entity_id
_entity_poly.type
_entity_poly.pdbx_seq_one_letter_code
_entity_poly.pdbx_strand_id
1 'polypeptide(L)'
;MLKVYNENLLKAGINVKIKQADENAWCEKFDAVSCMTQSVAHFHTEEDLLTAFKSMYERLNEGGVLIMTQGTTHLTLQDKFRFDLVVNNKDFSRIFE
;
A
#
# COMPACT_ATOMS: atom_id res chain seq x y z
N MET A 1 -2.65 -4.25 15.75
CA MET A 1 -3.24 -3.75 14.49
C MET A 1 -4.49 -4.54 14.08
N LEU A 2 -4.41 -5.86 13.85
CA LEU A 2 -5.57 -6.67 13.40
C LEU A 2 -6.80 -6.65 14.34
N LYS A 3 -6.59 -6.48 15.66
CA LYS A 3 -7.68 -6.30 16.64
C LYS A 3 -8.54 -5.07 16.33
N VAL A 4 -7.90 -3.93 16.08
CA VAL A 4 -8.59 -2.66 15.73
C VAL A 4 -9.35 -2.80 14.41
N TYR A 5 -8.76 -3.51 13.45
CA TYR A 5 -9.40 -3.77 12.15
C TYR A 5 -10.68 -4.61 12.29
N ASN A 6 -10.64 -5.68 13.08
CA ASN A 6 -11.81 -6.50 13.40
C ASN A 6 -12.93 -5.68 14.05
N GLU A 7 -12.60 -4.85 15.04
CA GLU A 7 -13.58 -3.98 15.71
C GLU A 7 -14.25 -3.00 14.72
N ASN A 8 -13.48 -2.44 13.78
CA ASN A 8 -14.00 -1.52 12.77
C ASN A 8 -14.90 -2.24 11.75
N LEU A 9 -14.53 -3.43 11.30
CA LEU A 9 -15.32 -4.23 10.36
C LEU A 9 -16.65 -4.69 10.99
N LEU A 10 -16.62 -5.09 12.26
CA LEU A 10 -17.82 -5.43 13.02
C LEU A 10 -18.76 -4.23 13.13
N LYS A 11 -18.24 -3.03 13.43
CA LYS A 11 -19.04 -1.79 13.46
C LYS A 11 -19.62 -1.43 12.09
N ALA A 12 -18.89 -1.72 11.02
CA ALA A 12 -19.33 -1.47 9.64
C ALA A 12 -20.28 -2.55 9.09
N GLY A 13 -20.52 -3.65 9.82
CA GLY A 13 -21.32 -4.77 9.35
C GLY A 13 -20.69 -5.55 8.18
N ILE A 14 -19.37 -5.45 8.01
CA ILE A 14 -18.63 -6.07 6.91
C ILE A 14 -18.04 -7.40 7.39
N ASN A 15 -18.37 -8.48 6.68
CA ASN A 15 -17.82 -9.80 6.95
C ASN A 15 -16.70 -10.13 5.97
N VAL A 16 -15.45 -10.00 6.42
CA VAL A 16 -14.26 -10.37 5.66
C VAL A 16 -13.35 -11.24 6.51
N LYS A 17 -12.67 -12.20 5.86
CA LYS A 17 -11.69 -13.05 6.53
C LYS A 17 -10.41 -12.25 6.78
N ILE A 18 -9.96 -12.20 8.02
CA ILE A 18 -8.69 -11.58 8.41
C ILE A 18 -7.74 -12.66 8.86
N LYS A 19 -6.50 -12.61 8.38
CA LYS A 19 -5.45 -13.56 8.75
C LYS A 19 -4.14 -12.80 8.96
N GLN A 20 -3.45 -13.10 10.05
CA GLN A 20 -2.03 -12.75 10.17
C GLN A 20 -1.26 -13.72 9.29
N ALA A 21 -0.52 -13.17 8.34
CA ALA A 21 -0.09 -13.92 7.17
C ALA A 21 1.27 -13.44 6.68
N ASP A 22 2.16 -14.40 6.47
CA ASP A 22 3.34 -14.25 5.63
C ASP A 22 3.05 -14.79 4.22
N GLU A 23 4.10 -14.91 3.43
CA GLU A 23 4.12 -15.18 1.99
C GLU A 23 3.51 -16.51 1.55
N ASN A 24 3.10 -17.39 2.48
CA ASN A 24 2.46 -18.67 2.18
C ASN A 24 1.10 -18.86 2.89
N ALA A 25 0.50 -17.80 3.40
CA ALA A 25 -0.68 -17.93 4.25
C ALA A 25 -2.01 -18.15 3.49
N TRP A 26 -2.05 -17.92 2.19
CA TRP A 26 -3.26 -18.04 1.37
C TRP A 26 -2.98 -18.98 0.21
N CYS A 27 -3.75 -20.06 0.11
CA CYS A 27 -3.66 -21.03 -1.00
C CYS A 27 -4.69 -20.71 -2.09
N GLU A 28 -5.69 -19.90 -1.75
CA GLU A 28 -6.73 -19.45 -2.66
C GLU A 28 -6.20 -18.44 -3.68
N LYS A 29 -6.86 -18.40 -4.83
CA LYS A 29 -6.62 -17.42 -5.89
C LYS A 29 -7.67 -16.31 -5.84
N PHE A 30 -7.30 -15.13 -6.32
CA PHE A 30 -8.13 -13.92 -6.32
C PHE A 30 -8.09 -13.25 -7.69
N ASP A 31 -9.19 -12.60 -8.06
CA ASP A 31 -9.29 -11.80 -9.28
C ASP A 31 -8.53 -10.46 -9.15
N ALA A 32 -8.33 -10.00 -7.92
CA ALA A 32 -7.53 -8.82 -7.64
C ALA A 32 -6.79 -8.95 -6.29
N VAL A 33 -5.58 -8.41 -6.25
CA VAL A 33 -4.80 -8.20 -5.03
C VAL A 33 -4.52 -6.71 -4.90
N SER A 34 -4.74 -6.15 -3.71
CA SER A 34 -4.53 -4.72 -3.44
C SER A 34 -3.49 -4.53 -2.34
N CYS A 35 -2.42 -3.81 -2.64
CA CYS A 35 -1.37 -3.44 -1.69
C CYS A 35 -1.24 -1.92 -1.60
N MET A 36 -1.90 -1.33 -0.61
CA MET A 36 -2.06 0.11 -0.48
C MET A 36 -1.12 0.70 0.59
N THR A 37 -1.17 2.03 0.75
CA THR A 37 -0.54 2.78 1.86
C THR A 37 0.95 2.52 2.05
N GLN A 38 1.69 2.37 0.95
CA GLN A 38 3.14 2.14 0.95
C GLN A 38 3.57 0.90 1.75
N SER A 39 2.70 -0.10 1.90
CA SER A 39 3.00 -1.30 2.70
C SER A 39 4.26 -2.04 2.21
N VAL A 40 4.53 -1.98 0.90
CA VAL A 40 5.73 -2.57 0.28
C VAL A 40 7.02 -1.80 0.59
N ALA A 41 6.96 -0.52 0.97
CA ALA A 41 8.15 0.26 1.31
C ALA A 41 8.81 -0.18 2.62
N HIS A 42 8.18 -1.07 3.39
CA HIS A 42 8.73 -1.65 4.61
C HIS A 42 9.64 -2.86 4.36
N PHE A 43 9.72 -3.36 3.14
CA PHE A 43 10.71 -4.39 2.79
C PHE A 43 12.07 -3.73 2.59
N HIS A 44 13.08 -4.18 3.34
CA HIS A 44 14.39 -3.56 3.40
C HIS A 44 15.38 -4.13 2.37
N THR A 45 15.05 -5.27 1.76
CA THR A 45 15.89 -5.92 0.73
C THR A 45 15.12 -6.11 -0.57
N GLU A 46 15.86 -6.16 -1.67
CA GLU A 46 15.31 -6.51 -2.98
C GLU A 46 14.74 -7.93 -3.01
N GLU A 47 15.36 -8.86 -2.28
CA GLU A 47 14.92 -10.24 -2.19
C GLU A 47 13.55 -10.35 -1.53
N ASP A 48 13.32 -9.65 -0.42
CA ASP A 48 12.02 -9.63 0.26
C ASP A 48 10.93 -9.03 -0.65
N LEU A 49 11.27 -7.97 -1.39
CA LEU A 49 10.36 -7.35 -2.36
C LEU A 49 9.97 -8.31 -3.49
N LEU A 50 10.95 -8.99 -4.06
CA LEU A 50 10.71 -9.97 -5.13
C LEU A 50 9.89 -11.15 -4.64
N THR A 51 10.14 -11.62 -3.42
CA THR A 51 9.39 -12.73 -2.82
C THR A 51 7.93 -12.30 -2.58
N ALA A 52 7.71 -11.10 -2.03
CA ALA A 52 6.38 -10.56 -1.84
C ALA A 52 5.61 -10.38 -3.16
N PHE A 53 6.27 -9.89 -4.23
CA PHE A 53 5.63 -9.75 -5.55
C PHE A 53 5.32 -11.09 -6.22
N LYS A 54 6.24 -12.06 -6.13
CA LYS A 54 5.98 -13.42 -6.62
C LYS A 54 4.81 -14.04 -5.89
N SER A 55 4.81 -13.93 -4.56
CA SER A 55 3.72 -14.34 -3.68
C SER A 55 2.39 -13.73 -4.13
N MET A 56 2.30 -12.40 -4.31
CA MET A 56 1.07 -11.73 -4.78
C MET A 56 0.63 -12.20 -6.17
N TYR A 57 1.57 -12.33 -7.11
CA TYR A 57 1.28 -12.80 -8.48
C TYR A 57 0.77 -14.25 -8.48
N GLU A 58 1.38 -15.12 -7.68
CA GLU A 58 0.95 -16.51 -7.52
C GLU A 58 -0.42 -16.64 -6.86
N ARG A 59 -0.99 -15.59 -6.26
CA ARG A 59 -2.38 -15.57 -5.81
C ARG A 59 -3.36 -15.07 -6.86
N LEU A 60 -2.91 -14.56 -8.00
CA LEU A 60 -3.83 -14.07 -9.03
C LEU A 60 -4.38 -15.23 -9.87
N ASN A 61 -5.66 -15.14 -10.20
CA ASN A 61 -6.25 -15.88 -11.30
C ASN A 61 -5.65 -15.43 -12.64
N GLU A 62 -5.84 -16.23 -13.69
CA GLU A 62 -5.52 -15.79 -15.05
C GLU A 62 -6.31 -14.53 -15.39
N GLY A 63 -5.63 -13.47 -15.81
CA GLY A 63 -6.23 -12.15 -16.05
C GLY A 63 -6.50 -11.33 -14.79
N GLY A 64 -6.11 -11.80 -13.61
CA GLY A 64 -6.22 -11.04 -12.36
C GLY A 64 -5.30 -9.83 -12.29
N VAL A 65 -5.63 -8.87 -11.43
CA VAL A 65 -4.95 -7.57 -11.37
C VAL A 65 -4.31 -7.31 -10.01
N LEU A 66 -3.04 -6.91 -10.01
CA LEU A 66 -2.36 -6.36 -8.84
C LEU A 66 -2.49 -4.83 -8.85
N ILE A 67 -3.10 -4.26 -7.81
CA ILE A 67 -3.26 -2.81 -7.61
C ILE A 67 -2.35 -2.38 -6.47
N MET A 68 -1.49 -1.39 -6.72
CA MET A 68 -0.56 -0.90 -5.71
C MET A 68 -0.50 0.63 -5.68
N THR A 69 -0.29 1.19 -4.49
CA THR A 69 0.05 2.61 -4.32
C THR A 69 1.43 2.77 -3.69
N GLN A 70 2.28 3.55 -4.34
CA GLN A 70 3.57 4.00 -3.81
C GLN A 70 3.60 5.53 -3.80
N GLY A 71 3.81 6.12 -2.62
CA GLY A 71 3.85 7.57 -2.44
C GLY A 71 5.25 8.15 -2.63
N THR A 72 6.28 7.39 -2.25
CA THR A 72 7.66 7.84 -2.25
C THR A 72 8.43 7.16 -3.37
N THR A 73 8.98 7.97 -4.28
CA THR A 73 9.88 7.54 -5.35
C THR A 73 11.25 8.21 -5.17
N HIS A 74 12.26 7.76 -5.90
CA HIS A 74 13.54 8.46 -5.93
C HIS A 74 13.40 9.94 -6.34
N LEU A 75 12.39 10.28 -7.15
CA LEU A 75 12.10 11.67 -7.53
C LEU A 75 11.54 12.49 -6.37
N THR A 76 10.68 11.91 -5.52
CA THR A 76 10.14 12.62 -4.34
C THR A 76 11.12 12.68 -3.18
N LEU A 77 12.19 11.88 -3.19
CA LEU A 77 13.27 11.89 -2.19
C LEU A 77 14.42 12.86 -2.54
N GLN A 78 14.40 13.45 -3.74
CA GLN A 78 15.37 14.49 -4.08
C GLN A 78 15.05 15.74 -3.24
N ASP A 79 16.09 16.39 -2.70
CA ASP A 79 16.01 17.60 -1.84
C ASP A 79 15.26 18.79 -2.47
N LYS A 80 14.89 18.70 -3.75
CA LYS A 80 14.04 19.67 -4.44
C LYS A 80 12.62 19.12 -4.60
N PHE A 81 11.83 19.23 -3.53
CA PHE A 81 10.38 19.19 -3.68
C PHE A 81 9.96 20.33 -4.62
N ARG A 82 9.36 20.01 -5.77
CA ARG A 82 8.81 21.03 -6.68
C ARG A 82 7.60 21.75 -6.09
N PHE A 83 6.94 21.11 -5.11
CA PHE A 83 5.76 21.65 -4.43
C PHE A 83 5.81 21.18 -2.99
N ASP A 84 5.74 22.14 -2.06
CA ASP A 84 5.57 21.89 -0.64
C ASP A 84 4.06 21.92 -0.36
N LEU A 85 3.51 20.94 0.36
CA LEU A 85 2.09 20.90 0.73
C LEU A 85 1.84 21.93 1.84
N VAL A 86 1.91 23.21 1.49
CA VAL A 86 1.60 24.31 2.39
C VAL A 86 0.09 24.49 2.43
N VAL A 87 -0.44 24.63 3.65
CA VAL A 87 -1.84 24.98 3.90
C VAL A 87 -2.19 26.24 3.12
N ASN A 88 -3.15 26.13 2.19
CA ASN A 88 -3.69 27.28 1.46
C ASN A 88 -4.54 28.12 2.42
N ASN A 89 -3.92 29.06 3.14
CA ASN A 89 -4.61 30.07 3.94
C ASN A 89 -4.38 31.47 3.36
N LYS A 90 -5.28 32.41 3.66
CA LYS A 90 -5.24 33.77 3.10
C LYS A 90 -4.01 34.58 3.53
N ASP A 91 -3.27 34.13 4.54
CA ASP A 91 -2.14 34.85 5.13
C ASP A 91 -0.79 34.45 4.52
N PHE A 92 -0.78 33.50 3.57
CA PHE A 92 0.44 33.04 2.94
C PHE A 92 0.27 32.89 1.42
N SER A 93 1.12 33.57 0.67
CA SER A 93 1.30 33.34 -0.76
C SER A 93 2.81 33.32 -1.03
N ARG A 94 3.32 32.24 -1.62
CA ARG A 94 4.69 32.21 -2.13
C ARG A 94 4.68 31.94 -3.63
N ILE A 95 5.42 32.76 -4.35
CA ILE A 95 5.83 32.53 -5.73
C ILE A 95 7.25 31.95 -5.65
N PHE A 96 7.48 30.81 -6.28
CA PHE A 96 8.83 30.25 -6.41
C PHE A 96 9.39 30.66 -7.79
N GLU A 97 10.63 31.16 -7.81
CA GLU A 97 11.45 31.31 -9.04
C GLU A 97 12.06 29.98 -9.48
#